data_AF-A0A2N6BT18-F1
#
_entry.id   AF-A0A2N6BT18-F1
#
_cell.length_a   1.000
_cell.length_b   1.000
_cell.length_c   1.000
_cell.angle_alpha   90.00
_cell.angle_beta   90.00
_cell.angle_gamma   90.00
#
_symmetry.space_group_name_H-M   'P 1'
#
loop_
_entity.id
_entity.type
_entity.pdbx_description
1 polymer ?
#
loop_
_entity_poly.entity_id
_entity_poly.type
_entity_poly.pdbx_seq_one_letter_code
_entity_poly.pdbx_strand_id
1 'polypeptide(L)' 'LHYLHVNKDPKGRSCKACHEVHAGNQDKHIRKEVPFGAKWKLPVNYTKTDTGGNCVVGCHKPKDYDRENPVTY' A
#
# COMPACT_ATOMS: atom_id res chain seq x y z
N LEU A 1 -0.67 -3.92 -7.27
CA LEU A 1 -0.17 -2.73 -6.54
C LEU A 1 1.32 -2.42 -6.78
N HIS A 2 2.26 -3.38 -6.65
CA HIS A 2 3.71 -3.10 -6.72
C HIS A 2 4.14 -2.29 -7.95
N TYR A 3 3.61 -2.64 -9.13
CA TYR A 3 3.89 -1.92 -10.37
C TYR A 3 3.62 -0.41 -10.25
N LEU A 4 2.60 0.02 -9.51
CA LEU A 4 2.26 1.45 -9.41
C LEU A 4 3.25 2.24 -8.54
N HIS A 5 3.97 1.57 -7.64
CA HIS A 5 4.77 2.23 -6.61
C HIS A 5 6.27 2.00 -6.73
N VAL A 6 6.71 0.83 -7.18
CA VAL A 6 8.14 0.45 -7.15
C VAL A 6 8.87 0.98 -8.38
N ASN A 7 8.21 1.10 -9.53
CA ASN A 7 8.85 1.42 -10.81
C ASN A 7 8.91 2.93 -11.16
N LYS A 8 8.82 3.81 -10.17
CA LYS A 8 8.83 5.27 -10.40
C LYS A 8 10.23 5.84 -10.18
N ASP A 9 10.67 6.72 -11.07
CA ASP A 9 11.89 7.52 -10.91
C ASP A 9 11.50 9.00 -10.84
N PRO A 10 11.90 9.78 -9.81
CA PRO A 10 12.67 9.40 -8.62
C PRO A 10 11.80 8.93 -7.43
N LYS A 11 10.48 8.90 -7.61
CA LYS A 11 9.51 8.74 -6.50
C LYS A 11 9.13 7.28 -6.19
N GLY A 12 9.93 6.33 -6.62
CA GLY A 12 9.74 4.90 -6.38
C GLY A 12 9.73 4.57 -4.89
N ARG A 13 9.00 3.52 -4.54
CA ARG A 13 8.92 2.98 -3.18
C ARG A 13 9.57 1.60 -3.15
N SER A 14 10.38 1.37 -2.12
CA SER A 14 10.87 0.02 -1.83
C SER A 14 9.78 -0.81 -1.16
N CYS A 15 9.94 -2.14 -1.16
CA CYS A 15 8.99 -3.07 -0.52
C CYS A 15 8.78 -2.73 0.96
N LYS A 16 9.85 -2.31 1.64
CA LYS A 16 9.86 -1.84 3.04
C LYS A 16 9.16 -0.50 3.25
N ALA A 17 8.57 0.11 2.23
CA ALA A 17 7.69 1.26 2.43
C ALA A 17 6.31 0.80 2.93
N CYS A 18 5.84 -0.36 2.46
CA CYS A 18 4.50 -0.89 2.77
C CYS A 18 4.54 -2.15 3.65
N HIS A 19 5.58 -2.97 3.56
CA HIS A 19 5.68 -4.23 4.30
C HIS A 19 6.60 -4.11 5.52
N GLU A 20 6.21 -4.73 6.63
CA GLU A 20 7.11 -5.04 7.74
C GLU A 20 7.99 -6.23 7.39
N VAL A 21 9.25 -6.18 7.82
CA VAL A 21 10.24 -7.23 7.52
C VAL A 21 10.09 -8.47 8.41
N HIS A 22 9.48 -8.31 9.59
CA HIS A 22 9.27 -9.38 10.56
C HIS A 22 7.82 -9.86 10.51
N ALA A 23 6.97 -9.36 11.41
CA ALA A 23 5.55 -9.61 11.43
C ALA A 23 4.83 -8.26 11.28
N GLY A 24 4.06 -8.12 10.21
CA GLY A 24 3.18 -6.97 10.03
C GLY A 24 1.84 -7.17 10.70
N ASN A 25 1.19 -6.07 11.06
CA ASN A 25 -0.07 -6.08 11.80
C ASN A 25 -1.32 -6.23 10.90
N GLN A 26 -1.12 -6.43 9.59
CA GLN A 26 -2.18 -6.62 8.60
C GLN A 26 -1.78 -7.75 7.65
N ASP A 27 -2.75 -8.21 6.87
CA ASP A 27 -2.54 -9.20 5.82
C ASP A 27 -1.33 -8.87 4.94
N LYS A 28 -0.60 -9.91 4.54
CA LYS A 28 0.64 -9.81 3.75
C LYS A 28 1.73 -8.97 4.43
N HIS A 29 1.71 -8.91 5.77
CA HIS A 29 2.63 -8.11 6.59
C HIS A 29 2.62 -6.62 6.26
N ILE A 30 1.48 -6.08 5.82
CA ILE A 30 1.37 -4.65 5.55
C ILE A 30 1.36 -3.88 6.88
N ARG A 31 2.13 -2.79 6.94
CA ARG A 31 2.22 -1.95 8.12
C ARG A 31 1.00 -1.07 8.29
N LYS A 32 0.65 -0.75 9.54
CA LYS A 32 -0.49 0.13 9.87
C LYS A 32 -0.22 1.60 9.61
N GLU A 33 1.05 1.99 9.48
CA GLU A 33 1.44 3.37 9.29
C GLU A 33 2.73 3.49 8.47
N VAL A 34 2.82 4.49 7.60
CA VAL A 34 4.02 4.78 6.79
C VAL A 34 4.63 6.12 7.22
N PRO A 35 5.96 6.25 7.29
CA PRO A 35 6.60 7.51 7.59
C PRO A 35 6.38 8.51 6.43
N PHE A 36 6.06 9.75 6.79
CA PHE A 36 5.92 10.87 5.86
C PHE A 36 6.67 12.09 6.41
N GLY A 37 7.71 12.52 5.70
CA GLY A 37 8.62 13.55 6.20
C GLY A 37 9.29 13.13 7.53
N ALA A 38 9.66 14.12 8.35
CA ALA A 38 10.41 13.87 9.58
C ALA A 38 9.54 13.47 10.78
N LYS A 39 8.25 13.84 10.79
CA LYS A 39 7.42 13.79 12.02
C LYS A 39 6.10 13.05 11.84
N TRP A 40 5.67 12.78 10.61
CA TRP A 40 4.33 12.29 10.38
C TRP A 40 4.34 10.80 10.09
N LYS A 41 3.33 10.12 10.61
CA LYS A 41 3.02 8.74 10.29
C LYS A 41 1.62 8.70 9.70
N LEU A 42 1.51 8.34 8.44
CA LEU A 42 0.23 8.26 7.76
C LEU A 42 -0.37 6.87 7.98
N PRO A 43 -1.62 6.76 8.44
CA PRO A 43 -2.26 5.46 8.60
C PRO A 43 -2.46 4.80 7.23
N VAL A 44 -2.32 3.48 7.21
CA VAL A 44 -2.56 2.63 6.05
C VAL A 44 -3.47 1.47 6.49
N ASN A 45 -4.62 1.34 5.84
CA ASN A 45 -5.53 0.23 6.02
C ASN A 45 -5.57 -0.58 4.73
N TYR A 46 -5.17 -1.85 4.82
CA TYR A 46 -5.22 -2.79 3.71
C TYR A 46 -6.40 -3.75 3.90
N THR A 47 -7.22 -3.87 2.86
CA THR A 47 -8.30 -4.85 2.80
C THR A 47 -8.02 -5.82 1.68
N LYS A 48 -7.83 -7.09 2.01
CA LYS A 48 -7.61 -8.16 1.03
C LYS A 48 -8.95 -8.62 0.46
N THR A 49 -9.00 -8.86 -0.84
CA THR A 49 -10.05 -9.68 -1.49
C THR A 49 -9.41 -10.94 -2.06
N ASP A 50 -10.23 -11.87 -2.55
CA ASP A 50 -9.73 -13.13 -3.11
C ASP A 50 -8.84 -12.91 -4.34
N THR A 51 -9.25 -11.99 -5.21
CA THR A 51 -8.60 -11.65 -6.48
C THR A 51 -7.69 -10.41 -6.41
N GLY A 52 -7.71 -9.68 -5.29
CA GLY A 52 -7.16 -8.33 -5.24
C GLY A 52 -7.10 -7.71 -3.85
N GLY A 53 -7.50 -6.45 -3.76
CA GLY A 53 -7.64 -5.72 -2.50
C GLY A 53 -7.71 -4.21 -2.67
N ASN A 54 -7.86 -3.52 -1.55
CA ASN A 54 -7.86 -2.07 -1.44
C ASN A 54 -6.75 -1.60 -0.48
N CYS A 55 -6.18 -0.44 -0.77
CA CYS A 55 -5.36 0.30 0.18
C CYS A 55 -5.95 1.70 0.41
N VAL A 56 -6.25 2.03 1.66
CA VAL A 56 -6.67 3.36 2.11
C VAL A 56 -5.50 4.01 2.85
N VAL A 57 -5.16 5.23 2.47
CA VAL A 57 -4.24 6.08 3.25
C VAL A 57 -4.92 7.38 3.64
N GLY A 58 -4.35 8.09 4.62
CA GLY A 58 -4.99 9.27 5.22
C GLY A 58 -5.32 10.44 4.27
N CYS A 59 -4.56 10.66 3.18
CA CYS A 59 -4.68 11.89 2.38
C CYS A 59 -5.26 11.73 0.97
N HIS A 60 -5.28 10.53 0.39
CA HIS A 60 -5.81 10.32 -0.98
C HIS A 60 -6.98 9.35 -0.99
N LYS A 61 -7.83 9.44 -2.02
CA LYS A 61 -8.95 8.52 -2.19
C LYS A 61 -8.46 7.06 -2.19
N PRO A 62 -9.23 6.13 -1.61
CA PRO A 62 -8.96 4.70 -1.69
C PRO A 62 -8.72 4.26 -3.14
N LYS A 63 -7.81 3.31 -3.31
CA LYS A 63 -7.57 2.65 -4.60
C LYS A 63 -7.60 1.14 -4.41
N ASP A 64 -8.45 0.52 -5.21
CA ASP A 64 -8.65 -0.90 -5.41
C ASP A 64 -7.78 -1.42 -6.53
N TYR A 65 -7.55 -2.73 -6.51
CA TYR A 65 -7.03 -3.47 -7.63
C TYR A 65 -7.61 -4.87 -7.58
N ASP A 66 -7.84 -5.44 -8.76
CA ASP A 66 -8.30 -6.80 -8.96
C ASP A 66 -7.49 -7.40 -10.11
N ARG A 67 -7.04 -8.64 -9.97
CA ARG A 67 -6.17 -9.31 -10.95
C ARG A 67 -6.95 -10.02 -12.05
N GLU A 68 -8.22 -10.35 -11.81
CA GLU A 68 -9.11 -11.00 -12.77
C GLU A 68 -9.94 -9.96 -13.54
N ASN A 69 -10.44 -8.93 -12.84
CA ASN A 69 -11.25 -7.85 -13.40
C ASN A 69 -10.60 -6.48 -13.11
N PRO A 70 -9.57 -6.07 -13.87
CA PRO A 70 -8.79 -4.86 -13.57
C PRO A 70 -9.65 -3.61 -13.38
N VAL A 71 -9.43 -2.92 -12.25
CA VAL A 71 -10.15 -1.68 -11.92
C VAL A 71 -9.62 -0.51 -12.73
N THR A 72 -10.52 0.23 -13.39
CA THR A 72 -10.23 1.46 -14.14
C THR A 72 -10.67 2.70 -13.35
N TYR A 73 -9.86 3.76 -13.35
CA TYR A 73 -10.10 5.00 -12.59
C TYR A 73 -10.10 6.24 -13.47
#